data_AF-A0A3C1PAL7-F1
#
_entry.id   AF-A0A3C1PAL7-F1
#
_cell.length_a   1.000
_cell.length_b   1.000
_cell.length_c   1.000
_cell.angle_alpha   90.00
_cell.angle_beta   90.00
_cell.angle_gamma   90.00
#
_symmetry.space_group_name_H-M   'P 1'
#
loop_
_entity.id
_entity.type
_entity.pdbx_description
1 polymer ?
#
loop_
_entity_poly.entity_id
_entity_poly.type
_entity_poly.pdbx_seq_one_letter_code
_entity_poly.pdbx_strand_id
1 'polypeptide(L)' 'CSGVMFSIDTETGFKNAALVTGAYGLGENIVQGTVNPDEYFVFKPTLLQGFRPILEKRLGSKEL' A
#
# COMPACT_ATOMS: atom_id res chain seq x y z
N CYS A 1 10.31 -5.70 -7.95
CA CYS A 1 9.07 -5.81 -7.14
C CYS A 1 7.95 -5.15 -7.92
N SER A 2 6.71 -5.53 -7.61
CA SER A 2 5.50 -4.97 -8.21
C SER A 2 4.45 -4.76 -7.13
N GLY A 3 3.42 -3.97 -7.40
CA GLY A 3 2.46 -3.56 -6.40
C GLY A 3 1.25 -2.83 -6.97
N VAL A 4 0.31 -2.51 -6.10
CA VAL A 4 -0.86 -1.69 -6.42
C VAL A 4 -0.90 -0.52 -5.44
N MET A 5 -1.38 0.63 -5.89
CA MET A 5 -1.61 1.78 -5.01
C MET A 5 -3.01 2.32 -5.20
N PHE A 6 -3.67 2.62 -4.09
CA PHE A 6 -4.91 3.37 -4.03
C PHE A 6 -4.64 4.76 -3.47
N SER A 7 -5.04 5.80 -4.20
CA SER A 7 -4.88 7.19 -3.78
C SER A 7 -5.93 7.68 -2.78
N ILE A 8 -6.78 6.76 -2.32
CA ILE A 8 -7.89 6.97 -1.41
C ILE A 8 -8.00 5.72 -0.54
N ASP A 9 -8.42 5.88 0.71
CA ASP A 9 -8.87 4.73 1.50
C ASP A 9 -10.15 4.17 0.87
N THR A 10 -10.08 2.92 0.41
CA THR A 10 -11.18 2.24 -0.28
C THR A 10 -12.29 1.79 0.67
N GLU A 11 -12.01 1.66 1.97
CA GLU A 11 -13.03 1.27 2.97
C GLU A 11 -13.86 2.46 3.42
N THR A 12 -13.21 3.60 3.68
CA THR A 12 -13.87 4.80 4.23
C THR A 12 -14.11 5.91 3.21
N GLY A 13 -13.44 5.88 2.05
CA GLY A 13 -13.43 6.98 1.09
C GLY A 13 -12.57 8.18 1.53
N PHE A 14 -11.72 8.03 2.54
CA PHE A 14 -10.90 9.12 3.03
C PHE A 14 -9.80 9.50 2.03
N LYS A 15 -10.00 10.65 1.38
CA LYS A 15 -9.13 11.16 0.31
C LYS A 15 -7.73 11.53 0.75
N ASN A 16 -7.42 11.63 2.04
CA ASN A 16 -6.08 12.04 2.50
C ASN A 16 -5.20 10.85 2.89
N ALA A 17 -5.73 9.62 2.85
CA ALA A 17 -4.94 8.40 2.96
C ALA A 17 -4.64 7.83 1.57
N ALA A 18 -3.49 7.17 1.45
CA ALA A 18 -3.14 6.33 0.32
C ALA A 18 -2.65 4.97 0.85
N LEU A 19 -3.11 3.90 0.23
CA LEU A 19 -2.67 2.54 0.51
C LEU A 19 -1.72 2.11 -0.60
N VAL A 20 -0.51 1.72 -0.23
CA VAL A 20 0.50 1.18 -1.16
C VAL A 20 0.75 -0.27 -0.78
N THR A 21 0.60 -1.18 -1.73
CA THR A 21 0.90 -2.59 -1.54
C THR A 21 2.05 -3.03 -2.45
N GLY A 22 2.84 -4.02 -2.03
CA GLY A 22 3.94 -4.52 -2.86
C GLY A 22 4.43 -5.92 -2.48
N ALA A 23 4.77 -6.72 -3.49
CA ALA A 23 5.38 -8.03 -3.33
C ALA A 23 6.51 -8.27 -4.35
N TYR A 24 7.24 -9.36 -4.18
CA TYR A 24 8.20 -9.83 -5.18
C TYR A 24 7.47 -10.59 -6.30
N GLY A 25 8.03 -10.57 -7.51
CA GLY A 25 7.43 -11.22 -8.68
C GLY A 25 6.60 -10.28 -9.55
N LEU A 26 5.61 -10.85 -10.25
CA LEU A 26 4.72 -10.15 -11.17
C LEU A 26 3.53 -9.53 -10.42
N GLY A 27 3.13 -8.32 -10.83
CA GLY A 27 2.03 -7.59 -10.19
C GLY A 27 0.69 -8.29 -10.33
N GLU A 28 0.54 -9.14 -11.35
CA GLU A 28 -0.65 -9.94 -11.59
C GLU A 28 -0.99 -10.85 -10.40
N ASN A 29 0.02 -11.40 -9.72
CA ASN A 29 -0.19 -12.24 -8.53
C ASN A 29 -0.79 -11.46 -7.35
N ILE A 30 -0.50 -10.16 -7.26
CA ILE A 30 -1.07 -9.27 -6.23
C ILE A 30 -2.51 -8.94 -6.58
N VAL A 31 -2.79 -8.67 -7.86
CA VAL A 31 -4.14 -8.37 -8.35
C VAL A 31 -5.06 -9.59 -8.22
N GLN A 32 -4.55 -10.80 -8.43
CA GLN A 32 -5.30 -12.05 -8.24
C GLN A 32 -5.42 -12.49 -6.77
N GLY A 33 -4.77 -11.79 -5.83
CA GLY A 33 -4.83 -12.12 -4.40
C GLY A 33 -4.10 -13.42 -4.02
N THR A 34 -3.21 -13.92 -4.88
CA THR A 34 -2.48 -15.18 -4.66
C THR A 34 -1.27 -14.99 -3.75
N VAL A 35 -0.78 -13.77 -3.60
CA VAL A 35 0.34 -13.42 -2.70
C VAL A 35 -0.15 -12.47 -1.62
N ASN A 36 0.39 -12.60 -0.40
CA ASN A 36 0.17 -11.63 0.67
C ASN A 36 1.25 -10.53 0.60
N PRO A 37 0.93 -9.31 0.10
CA PRO A 37 1.90 -8.26 -0.11
C PRO A 37 2.23 -7.51 1.19
N ASP A 38 3.33 -6.75 1.17
CA ASP A 38 3.53 -5.68 2.14
C ASP A 38 2.51 -4.57 1.92
N GLU A 39 2.07 -3.94 3.00
CA GLU A 39 1.11 -2.84 2.99
C GLU A 39 1.66 -1.64 3.75
N TYR A 40 1.46 -0.46 3.17
CA TYR A 40 1.89 0.82 3.72
C TYR A 40 0.73 1.80 3.64
N PHE A 41 0.33 2.34 4.79
CA PHE A 41 -0.63 3.43 4.87
C PHE A 41 0.10 4.76 4.93
N VAL A 42 -0.19 5.63 3.97
CA VAL A 42 0.47 6.94 3.81
C VAL A 42 -0.54 8.05 4.02
N PHE A 43 -0.21 8.98 4.91
CA PHE A 43 -0.97 10.21 5.10
C PHE A 43 -0.43 11.31 4.18
N LYS A 44 -1.22 11.70 3.20
CA LYS A 44 -0.81 12.65 2.16
C LYS A 44 -0.49 14.06 2.70
N PRO A 45 -1.23 14.63 3.67
CA PRO A 45 -0.91 15.95 4.20
C PRO A 45 0.48 16.05 4.82
N THR A 46 0.91 15.06 5.61
CA THR A 46 2.27 15.07 6.19
C THR A 46 3.34 14.80 5.14
N LEU A 47 3.03 14.00 4.11
CA LEU A 47 3.92 13.80 2.96
C LEU A 47 4.18 15.12 2.22
N LEU A 48 3.13 15.90 1.94
CA LEU A 48 3.23 17.19 1.24
C LEU A 48 3.98 18.24 2.06
N GLN A 49 3.95 18.14 3.39
CA GLN A 49 4.69 19.00 4.30
C GLN A 49 6.16 18.55 4.51
N GLY A 50 6.58 17.44 3.91
CA GLY A 50 7.96 16.91 4.03
C GLY A 50 8.23 16.12 5.31
N PHE A 51 7.19 15.77 6.08
CA PHE A 51 7.31 14.91 7.26
C PHE A 51 7.30 13.43 6.88
N ARG A 52 7.59 12.56 7.85
CA ARG A 52 7.45 11.10 7.71
C ARG A 52 5.96 10.74 7.64
N PRO A 53 5.45 10.23 6.50
CA PRO A 53 4.00 10.15 6.30
C PRO A 53 3.42 8.75 6.49
N ILE A 54 4.25 7.76 6.79
CA ILE A 54 3.82 6.37 6.96
C ILE A 54 3.14 6.26 8.33
N LEU A 55 1.83 6.00 8.32
CA LEU A 55 1.04 5.76 9.52
C LEU A 55 1.20 4.32 10.01
N GLU A 56 1.20 3.37 9.06
CA GLU A 56 1.29 1.96 9.35
C GLU A 56 2.11 1.25 8.27
N LYS A 57 2.85 0.22 8.70
CA LYS A 57 3.58 -0.69 7.84
C LYS A 57 3.29 -2.12 8.29
N ARG A 58 2.66 -2.90 7.42
CA ARG A 58 2.44 -4.33 7.63
C ARG A 58 3.27 -5.12 6.63
N LEU A 59 4.07 -6.05 7.13
CA LEU A 59 4.84 -6.93 6.26
C LEU A 59 3.99 -8.15 5.91
N GLY A 60 3.79 -8.38 4.62
CA GLY A 60 3.19 -9.61 4.11
C GLY A 60 4.22 -10.75 4.12
N SER A 61 3.74 -11.99 4.13
CA SER A 61 4.62 -13.17 4.01
C SER A 61 5.43 -13.14 2.72
N LYS A 62 4.89 -12.52 1.65
CA LYS A 62 5.50 -12.49 0.31
C LYS A 62 5.81 -13.91 -0.22
N GLU A 63 5.07 -14.89 0.27
CA GLU A 63 5.11 -16.28 -0.15
C GLU A 63 4.07 -16.52 -1.24
N LEU A 64 4.43 -17.35 -2.22
CA LEU A 64 3.57 -17.86 -3.29
C LEU A 64 3.00 -19.23 -2.89
#